data_AF-A0A1J1IWB6-F1
#
_entry.id   AF-A0A1J1IWB6-F1
#
_cell.length_a   1.000
_cell.length_b   1.000
_cell.length_c   1.000
_cell.angle_alpha   90.00
_cell.angle_beta   90.00
_cell.angle_gamma   90.00
#
_symmetry.space_group_name_H-M   'P 1'
#
loop_
_entity.id
_entity.type
_entity.pdbx_description
1 polymer ?
#
loop_
_entity_poly.entity_id
_entity_poly.type
_entity_poly.pdbx_seq_one_letter_code
_entity_poly.pdbx_strand_id
1 'polypeptide(L)'
;MSKKDIKYVITTELNKCIVNNKVWIFTAILCSSILRHTPVSTVKSNVCQPPWFDNDLKKLCRKKNKMHKKIDRHDPLSVKAYEDIRKQFKYRNRLAYKMYTEKISDELKENPKAFFDFVNSKNK
;
A
#
# COMPACT_ATOMS: atom_id res chain seq x y z
N MET A 1 32.50 -53.84 -4.98
CA MET A 1 31.07 -53.59 -5.19
C MET A 1 30.55 -54.54 -6.26
N SER A 2 29.56 -55.36 -5.94
CA SER A 2 28.97 -56.32 -6.89
C SER A 2 28.07 -55.59 -7.89
N LYS A 3 27.95 -56.09 -9.12
CA LYS A 3 27.04 -55.54 -10.15
C LYS A 3 25.58 -55.44 -9.66
N LYS A 4 25.19 -56.26 -8.68
CA LYS A 4 23.86 -56.24 -8.04
C LYS A 4 23.65 -55.00 -7.17
N ASP A 5 24.69 -54.53 -6.48
CA ASP A 5 24.63 -53.39 -5.57
C ASP A 5 24.44 -52.07 -6.34
N ILE A 6 25.15 -51.93 -7.47
CA ILE A 6 25.04 -50.76 -8.35
C ILE A 6 23.64 -50.68 -8.96
N LYS A 7 23.07 -51.81 -9.38
CA LYS A 7 21.72 -51.85 -9.95
C LYS A 7 20.66 -51.44 -8.93
N TYR A 8 20.79 -51.87 -7.68
CA TYR A 8 19.87 -51.51 -6.60
C TYR A 8 19.90 -50.01 -6.31
N VAL A 9 21.09 -49.42 -6.14
CA VAL A 9 21.26 -47.98 -5.89
C VAL A 9 20.68 -47.12 -7.01
N ILE A 10 20.91 -47.51 -8.27
CA ILE A 10 20.34 -46.80 -9.43
C ILE A 10 18.81 -46.88 -9.41
N THR A 11 18.23 -48.04 -9.12
CA THR A 11 16.76 -48.18 -9.06
C THR A 11 16.12 -47.38 -7.92
N THR A 12 16.79 -47.27 -6.76
CA THR A 12 16.29 -46.46 -5.65
C THR A 12 16.32 -44.97 -5.95
N GLU A 13 17.39 -44.47 -6.58
CA GLU A 13 17.49 -43.05 -6.95
C GLU A 13 16.53 -42.67 -8.09
N LEU A 14 16.35 -43.57 -9.08
CA LEU A 14 15.35 -43.38 -10.12
C LEU A 14 13.92 -43.32 -9.55
N ASN A 15 13.58 -44.22 -8.63
CA ASN A 15 12.27 -44.22 -7.98
C ASN A 15 12.05 -42.94 -7.17
N LYS A 16 13.07 -42.46 -6.46
CA LYS A 16 13.01 -41.19 -5.72
C LYS A 16 12.76 -40.00 -6.65
N CYS A 17 13.45 -39.95 -7.79
CA CYS A 17 13.25 -38.93 -8.81
C CYS A 17 11.81 -38.94 -9.36
N ILE A 18 11.28 -40.13 -9.67
CA ILE A 18 9.91 -40.30 -10.17
C ILE A 18 8.88 -39.82 -9.14
N VAL A 19 9.05 -40.19 -7.87
CA VAL A 19 8.15 -39.75 -6.78
C VAL A 19 8.20 -38.23 -6.63
N ASN A 20 9.39 -37.64 -6.60
CA ASN A 20 9.56 -36.18 -6.48
C ASN A 20 8.90 -35.44 -7.65
N ASN A 21 9.05 -35.95 -8.88
CA ASN A 21 8.41 -35.35 -10.05
C ASN A 21 6.89 -35.40 -9.94
N LYS A 22 6.31 -36.52 -9.50
CA LYS A 22 4.86 -36.65 -9.27
C LYS A 22 4.35 -35.68 -8.21
N VAL A 23 5.07 -35.53 -7.10
CA VAL A 23 4.74 -34.58 -6.02
C VAL A 23 4.80 -33.14 -6.55
N TRP A 24 5.80 -32.81 -7.34
CA TRP A 24 5.93 -31.49 -7.94
C TRP A 24 4.77 -31.18 -8.90
N ILE A 25 4.43 -32.10 -9.81
CA ILE A 25 3.30 -31.95 -10.74
C ILE A 25 1.99 -31.76 -9.97
N PHE A 26 1.73 -32.59 -8.95
CA PHE A 26 0.55 -32.46 -8.10
C PHE A 26 0.47 -31.09 -7.44
N THR A 27 1.58 -30.64 -6.84
CA THR A 27 1.65 -29.35 -6.14
C THR A 27 1.41 -28.19 -7.12
N ALA A 28 2.00 -28.25 -8.31
CA ALA A 28 1.80 -27.24 -9.36
C ALA A 28 0.32 -27.15 -9.79
N ILE A 29 -0.33 -28.29 -10.03
CA ILE A 29 -1.76 -28.35 -10.40
C ILE A 29 -2.62 -27.80 -9.27
N LEU A 30 -2.37 -28.21 -8.02
CA LEU A 30 -3.11 -27.76 -6.85
C LEU A 30 -2.99 -26.24 -6.67
N CYS A 31 -1.77 -25.69 -6.67
CA CYS A 31 -1.54 -24.26 -6.55
C CYS A 31 -2.21 -23.47 -7.69
N SER A 32 -2.12 -23.97 -8.93
CA SER A 32 -2.78 -23.33 -10.08
C SER A 32 -4.31 -23.33 -9.96
N SER A 33 -4.89 -24.40 -9.42
CA SER A 33 -6.33 -24.53 -9.20
C SER A 33 -6.80 -23.60 -8.09
N ILE A 34 -6.05 -23.50 -6.99
CA ILE A 34 -6.32 -22.56 -5.90
C ILE A 34 -6.30 -21.13 -6.44
N LEU A 35 -5.25 -20.74 -7.18
CA LEU A 35 -5.14 -19.39 -7.73
C LEU A 35 -6.27 -19.07 -8.73
N ARG A 36 -6.70 -20.05 -9.53
CA ARG A 36 -7.77 -19.85 -10.53
C ARG A 36 -9.16 -19.75 -9.91
N HIS A 37 -9.42 -20.49 -8.84
CA HIS A 37 -10.77 -20.62 -8.27
C HIS A 37 -10.95 -19.89 -6.93
N THR A 38 -9.89 -19.33 -6.37
CA THR A 38 -9.97 -18.48 -5.17
C THR A 38 -10.06 -17.02 -5.62
N PRO A 39 -11.12 -16.29 -5.25
CA PRO A 39 -11.23 -14.88 -5.59
C PRO A 39 -10.09 -14.09 -4.93
N VAL A 40 -9.21 -13.53 -5.76
CA VAL A 40 -8.14 -12.63 -5.29
C VAL A 40 -8.76 -11.27 -5.02
N SER A 41 -8.94 -10.93 -3.74
CA SER A 41 -9.32 -9.57 -3.36
C SER A 41 -8.12 -8.65 -3.49
N THR A 42 -8.05 -7.89 -4.58
CA THR A 42 -7.18 -6.71 -4.63
C THR A 42 -7.86 -5.60 -3.87
N VAL A 43 -7.71 -5.59 -2.53
CA VAL A 43 -8.02 -4.38 -1.76
C VAL A 43 -7.04 -3.33 -2.28
N LYS A 44 -7.52 -2.39 -3.09
CA LYS A 44 -6.75 -1.18 -3.36
C LYS A 44 -6.37 -0.67 -1.99
N SER A 45 -5.07 -0.57 -1.70
CA SER A 45 -4.66 0.18 -0.54
C SER A 45 -5.25 1.56 -0.78
N ASN A 46 -6.35 1.85 -0.10
CA ASN A 46 -6.79 3.21 0.04
C ASN A 46 -5.56 3.83 0.66
N VAL A 47 -4.79 4.57 -0.13
CA VAL A 47 -3.77 5.49 0.38
C VAL A 47 -4.60 6.40 1.25
N CYS A 48 -4.73 6.00 2.51
CA CYS A 48 -5.75 6.44 3.42
C CYS A 48 -5.39 7.89 3.61
N GLN A 49 -6.14 8.75 2.92
CA GLN A 49 -5.94 10.17 3.05
C GLN A 49 -6.02 10.44 4.55
N PRO A 50 -5.13 11.29 5.09
CA PRO A 50 -5.17 11.55 6.51
C PRO A 50 -6.59 11.88 6.96
N PRO A 51 -7.02 11.48 8.16
CA PRO A 51 -8.40 11.64 8.58
C PRO A 51 -8.89 13.10 8.58
N TRP A 52 -7.95 14.06 8.67
CA TRP A 52 -8.22 15.50 8.54
C TRP A 52 -8.27 16.01 7.08
N PHE A 53 -8.07 15.16 6.07
CA PHE A 53 -7.92 15.55 4.68
C PHE A 53 -9.27 15.60 3.96
N ASP A 54 -9.95 16.74 4.11
CA ASP A 54 -11.27 17.01 3.58
C ASP A 54 -11.32 17.13 2.03
N ASN A 55 -12.52 17.29 1.48
CA ASN A 55 -12.74 17.38 0.04
C ASN A 55 -12.17 18.67 -0.58
N ASP A 56 -12.06 19.76 0.18
CA ASP A 56 -11.54 21.02 -0.33
C ASP A 56 -10.01 21.00 -0.39
N LEU A 57 -9.36 20.36 0.57
CA LEU A 57 -7.95 19.98 0.51
C LEU A 57 -7.64 19.06 -0.65
N LYS A 58 -8.50 18.09 -0.95
CA LYS A 58 -8.37 17.27 -2.16
C LYS A 58 -8.42 18.11 -3.43
N LYS A 59 -9.38 19.04 -3.54
CA LYS A 59 -9.48 19.96 -4.69
C LYS A 59 -8.23 20.84 -4.81
N LEU A 60 -7.76 21.45 -3.72
CA LEU A 60 -6.55 22.26 -3.69
C LEU A 60 -5.30 21.44 -4.04
N CYS A 61 -5.17 20.22 -3.54
CA CYS A 61 -4.07 19.32 -3.86
C CYS A 61 -4.05 18.97 -5.35
N ARG A 62 -5.21 18.63 -5.92
CA ARG A 62 -5.35 18.38 -7.38
C ARG A 62 -5.00 19.63 -8.19
N LYS A 63 -5.50 20.80 -7.79
CA LYS A 63 -5.20 22.08 -8.45
C LYS A 63 -3.71 22.40 -8.40
N LYS A 64 -3.08 22.28 -7.22
CA LYS A 64 -1.64 22.46 -6.99
C LYS A 64 -0.83 21.52 -7.90
N ASN A 65 -1.17 20.23 -7.92
CA ASN A 65 -0.46 19.24 -8.74
C ASN A 65 -0.63 19.49 -10.24
N LYS A 66 -1.84 19.90 -10.67
CA LYS A 66 -2.08 20.28 -12.07
C LYS A 66 -1.25 21.50 -12.48
N MET A 67 -1.16 22.52 -11.63
CA MET A 67 -0.35 23.72 -11.87
C MET A 67 1.14 23.38 -11.88
N HIS A 68 1.62 22.56 -10.94
CA HIS A 68 3.01 22.13 -10.91
C HIS A 68 3.45 21.42 -12.20
N LYS A 69 2.56 20.64 -12.83
CA LYS A 69 2.84 19.98 -14.11
C LYS A 69 2.88 20.93 -15.29
N LYS A 70 2.28 22.12 -15.17
CA LYS A 70 2.14 23.13 -16.23
C LYS A 70 2.97 24.38 -15.97
N ILE A 71 3.74 24.41 -14.89
CA ILE A 71 4.52 25.57 -14.49
C ILE A 71 5.61 25.81 -15.54
N ASP A 72 5.65 27.01 -16.06
CA ASP A 72 6.77 27.48 -16.86
C ASP A 72 7.72 28.22 -15.92
N ARG A 73 8.96 27.74 -15.81
CA ARG A 73 9.96 28.32 -14.90
C ARG A 73 10.49 29.66 -15.40
N HIS A 74 10.32 29.95 -16.69
CA HIS A 74 10.75 31.19 -17.31
C HIS A 74 9.66 32.27 -17.26
N ASP A 75 8.43 31.91 -16.91
CA ASP A 75 7.32 32.85 -16.70
C ASP A 75 7.10 33.11 -15.19
N PRO A 76 7.48 34.29 -14.67
CA PRO A 76 7.28 34.65 -13.27
C PRO A 76 5.80 34.63 -12.84
N LEU A 77 4.86 34.86 -13.75
CA LEU A 77 3.42 34.83 -13.43
C LEU A 77 2.95 33.39 -13.21
N SER A 78 3.39 32.45 -14.06
CA SER A 78 3.14 31.01 -13.88
C SER A 78 3.69 30.51 -12.55
N VAL A 79 4.93 30.92 -12.20
CA VAL A 79 5.55 30.57 -10.92
C VAL A 79 4.77 31.14 -9.74
N LYS A 80 4.45 32.44 -9.77
CA LYS A 80 3.69 33.10 -8.70
C LYS A 80 2.31 32.46 -8.50
N ALA A 81 1.60 32.14 -9.59
CA ALA A 81 0.30 31.48 -9.52
C ALA A 81 0.37 30.09 -8.87
N TYR A 82 1.42 29.31 -9.17
CA TYR A 82 1.66 28.04 -8.50
C TYR A 82 1.98 28.23 -7.01
N GLU A 83 2.84 29.20 -6.67
CA GLU A 83 3.20 29.49 -5.29
C GLU A 83 1.99 29.89 -4.44
N ASP A 84 1.08 30.70 -4.98
CA ASP A 84 -0.12 31.14 -4.26
C ASP A 84 -1.05 29.96 -3.96
N ILE A 85 -1.26 29.05 -4.93
CA ILE A 85 -2.03 27.83 -4.70
C ILE A 85 -1.33 26.90 -3.70
N ARG A 86 0.00 26.81 -3.75
CA ARG A 86 0.79 26.03 -2.79
C ARG A 86 0.68 26.61 -1.37
N LYS A 87 0.72 27.94 -1.22
CA LYS A 87 0.53 28.65 0.06
C LYS A 87 -0.87 28.39 0.62
N GLN A 88 -1.91 28.51 -0.22
CA GLN A 88 -3.30 28.22 0.16
C GLN A 88 -3.47 26.77 0.64
N PHE A 89 -2.91 25.80 -0.10
CA PHE A 89 -2.93 24.40 0.30
C PHE A 89 -2.23 24.18 1.66
N LYS A 90 -1.03 24.75 1.86
CA LYS A 90 -0.27 24.61 3.11
C LYS A 90 -1.04 25.18 4.30
N TYR A 91 -1.63 26.37 4.13
CA TYR A 91 -2.45 27.01 5.16
C TYR A 91 -3.66 26.15 5.53
N ARG A 92 -4.45 25.74 4.54
CA ARG A 92 -5.64 24.90 4.77
C ARG A 92 -5.29 23.55 5.40
N ASN A 93 -4.18 22.93 4.98
CA ASN A 93 -3.77 21.64 5.52
C ASN A 93 -3.39 21.76 7.00
N ARG A 94 -2.71 22.84 7.37
CA ARG A 94 -2.38 23.15 8.77
C ARG A 94 -3.65 23.39 9.59
N LEU A 95 -4.60 24.15 9.04
CA LEU A 95 -5.87 24.45 9.72
C LEU A 95 -6.70 23.18 9.95
N ALA A 96 -6.87 22.36 8.92
CA ALA A 96 -7.63 21.11 9.03
C ALA A 96 -7.00 20.14 10.04
N TYR A 97 -5.67 20.04 10.05
CA TYR A 97 -4.96 19.25 11.05
C TYR A 97 -5.19 19.78 12.47
N LYS A 98 -5.13 21.10 12.67
CA LYS A 98 -5.39 21.74 13.97
C LYS A 98 -6.81 21.42 14.46
N MET A 99 -7.82 21.64 13.61
CA MET A 99 -9.22 21.35 13.94
C MET A 99 -9.43 19.88 14.29
N TYR A 100 -8.77 18.97 13.56
CA TYR A 100 -8.82 17.55 13.85
C TYR A 100 -8.20 17.19 15.20
N THR A 101 -7.04 17.77 15.54
CA THR A 101 -6.40 17.53 16.84
C THR A 101 -7.21 18.10 18.00
N GLU A 102 -7.84 19.27 17.82
CA GLU A 102 -8.74 19.86 18.81
C GLU A 102 -9.96 18.95 19.03
N LYS A 103 -10.59 18.51 17.93
CA LYS A 103 -11.72 17.56 17.98
C LYS A 103 -11.36 16.27 18.74
N ILE A 104 -10.22 15.66 18.45
CA ILE A 104 -9.79 14.44 19.15
C ILE A 104 -9.53 14.70 20.64
N SER A 105 -8.98 15.86 20.98
CA SER A 105 -8.77 16.25 22.37
C SER A 105 -10.10 16.39 23.11
N ASP A 106 -11.11 16.98 22.49
CA ASP A 106 -12.45 17.16 23.06
C ASP A 106 -13.16 15.80 23.20
N GLU A 107 -13.05 14.94 22.19
CA GLU A 107 -13.62 13.59 22.17
C GLU A 107 -12.90 12.61 23.11
N LEU A 108 -11.77 12.98 23.72
CA LEU A 108 -11.01 12.08 24.60
C LEU A 108 -11.85 11.53 25.76
N LYS A 109 -12.81 12.32 26.28
CA LYS A 109 -13.69 11.92 27.37
C LYS A 109 -14.75 10.91 26.94
N GLU A 110 -15.22 10.99 25.69
CA GLU A 110 -16.33 10.18 25.17
C GLU A 110 -15.85 8.97 24.37
N ASN A 111 -14.73 9.12 23.66
CA ASN A 111 -14.13 8.10 22.81
C ASN A 111 -12.59 8.07 22.94
N PRO A 112 -12.05 7.51 24.04
CA PRO A 112 -10.61 7.39 24.25
C PRO A 112 -9.89 6.60 23.13
N LYS A 113 -10.61 5.68 22.47
CA LYS A 113 -10.03 4.85 21.40
C LYS A 113 -9.53 5.71 20.23
N ALA A 114 -10.30 6.72 19.82
CA ALA A 114 -9.91 7.61 18.72
C ALA A 114 -8.58 8.34 18.99
N PHE A 115 -8.36 8.72 20.25
CA PHE A 115 -7.09 9.31 20.68
C PHE A 115 -5.94 8.31 20.59
N PHE A 116 -6.11 7.09 21.10
CA PHE A 116 -5.05 6.07 21.02
C PHE A 116 -4.76 5.65 19.57
N ASP A 117 -5.77 5.56 18.71
CA ASP A 117 -5.57 5.32 17.28
C ASP A 117 -4.73 6.44 16.63
N PHE A 118 -4.99 7.71 17.00
CA PHE A 118 -4.17 8.84 16.56
C PHE A 118 -2.72 8.75 17.08
N VAL A 119 -2.50 8.48 18.37
CA VAL A 119 -1.16 8.32 18.95
C VAL A 119 -0.39 7.18 18.28
N ASN A 120 -1.03 6.03 18.12
CA ASN A 120 -0.44 4.86 17.46
C ASN A 120 -0.09 5.13 15.99
N SER A 121 -0.86 5.99 15.30
CA SER A 121 -0.55 6.40 13.92
C SER A 121 0.71 7.28 13.81
N LYS A 122 1.19 7.88 14.90
CA LYS A 122 2.40 8.72 14.95
C LYS A 122 3.68 7.93 15.27
N ASN A 123 3.54 6.77 15.90
CA ASN A 123 4.64 5.93 16.35
C ASN A 123 5.05 4.84 15.34
N LYS A 124 4.44 4.83 14.14
CA LYS A 124 4.80 3.97 13.00
C LYS A 124 5.64 4.75 12.01
#